data_AF-A0A316UPX9-F1
#
_entry.id   AF-A0A316UPX9-F1
#
_cell.length_a   1.000
_cell.length_b   1.000
_cell.length_c   1.000
_cell.angle_alpha   90.00
_cell.angle_beta   90.00
_cell.angle_gamma   90.00
#
_symmetry.space_group_name_H-M   'P 1'
#
loop_
_entity.id
_entity.type
_entity.pdbx_description
1 polymer ?
#
loop_
_entity_poly.entity_id
_entity_poly.type
_entity_poly.pdbx_seq_one_letter_code
_entity_poly.pdbx_strand_id
1 'polypeptide(L)'
;MSLFAARTTTAAAARRGVATASTRRLVPAMAAAPPPRRYATSTESGPNTSAPPPPPPTTSNTSTRPTSSSSMQVGPLFLTLVASGLLITTYGLYSYYTSFSTWPKPIANDLRAAIKARRAGEYRKAERKFRAALETARGMSEEELRGTGPKEEDAGKLMKTTGIAVALASMLEEEAGGGRALCGAYDVYLEAWKDCLTAEQSVTGRSGPERARAVALSQKLGQVALRIAEVPDDAGMSAVPTGEYAQHAVKALGDGKDSPLPPPTQSPLPTQAAAKEAAERHLVWTVEELLRLAIPGDVQARAKDRLDGDFASSSQGAPGASATTVSLSDLDLPPWLTRVDLLSSLESLGTFYASQGQVEYAVPLYLQALGMLMPPASSSNPTSKPQPKPTVADRCHAAVIMNNLSQVFLEGQAPNDDETRKAQAAAGGKVGVATSWAKKGLDIVQSVNKQVGWDLNSPPEAPSQRPLEYGDDANRLEQVRSECLGCEVALLVNLGALASLSGDKCDARSYLQRAWRLADREGMRGAKGRAGSLLRGLERFGTSEGGKK
;
A
#
# COMPACT_ATOMS: atom_id res chain seq x y z
N MET A 1 -57.64 -14.93 34.97
CA MET A 1 -57.74 -13.73 35.82
C MET A 1 -56.65 -13.82 36.87
N SER A 2 -55.71 -12.86 36.86
CA SER A 2 -55.08 -12.18 38.01
C SER A 2 -55.08 -12.90 39.38
N LEU A 3 -54.03 -12.97 40.21
CA LEU A 3 -52.95 -12.00 40.47
C LEU A 3 -52.06 -12.49 41.67
N PHE A 4 -50.85 -11.93 41.81
CA PHE A 4 -49.93 -11.82 42.99
C PHE A 4 -49.24 -13.09 43.55
N ALA A 5 -47.92 -13.28 43.38
CA ALA A 5 -46.76 -12.72 44.14
C ALA A 5 -46.46 -13.52 45.44
N ALA A 6 -45.24 -13.72 45.94
CA ALA A 6 -43.84 -13.47 45.60
C ALA A 6 -43.01 -14.29 46.62
N ARG A 7 -41.78 -14.70 46.30
CA ARG A 7 -40.60 -14.43 47.16
C ARG A 7 -39.31 -14.98 46.58
N THR A 8 -38.35 -14.07 46.62
CA THR A 8 -36.94 -14.08 46.25
C THR A 8 -36.08 -14.92 47.18
N THR A 9 -35.11 -15.63 46.62
CA THR A 9 -33.84 -15.95 47.29
C THR A 9 -32.67 -15.66 46.36
N THR A 10 -31.87 -14.69 46.77
CA THR A 10 -30.63 -14.21 46.16
C THR A 10 -29.47 -15.13 46.53
N ALA A 11 -28.75 -15.66 45.54
CA ALA A 11 -27.43 -16.25 45.71
C ALA A 11 -26.41 -15.49 44.86
N ALA A 12 -25.54 -14.73 45.54
CA ALA A 12 -24.47 -13.94 44.95
C ALA A 12 -23.30 -14.84 44.54
N ALA A 13 -23.02 -14.93 43.24
CA ALA A 13 -21.83 -15.57 42.70
C ALA A 13 -20.76 -14.50 42.42
N ALA A 14 -19.75 -14.44 43.28
CA ALA A 14 -18.55 -13.63 43.09
C ALA A 14 -17.71 -14.19 41.94
N ARG A 15 -17.76 -13.54 40.77
CA ARG A 15 -16.83 -13.80 39.66
C ARG A 15 -15.60 -12.91 39.82
N ARG A 16 -14.45 -13.53 40.13
CA ARG A 16 -13.13 -12.88 40.02
C ARG A 16 -12.84 -12.67 38.53
N GLY A 17 -12.79 -11.41 38.11
CA GLY A 17 -12.40 -11.00 36.76
C GLY A 17 -10.91 -11.28 36.55
N VAL A 18 -10.61 -12.20 35.64
CA VAL A 18 -9.29 -12.33 35.03
C VAL A 18 -9.21 -11.26 33.94
N ALA A 19 -8.36 -10.26 34.14
CA ALA A 19 -8.06 -9.25 33.15
C ALA A 19 -7.33 -9.92 31.96
N THR A 20 -8.06 -10.15 30.87
CA THR A 20 -7.46 -10.49 29.58
C THR A 20 -6.83 -9.24 29.00
N ALA A 21 -5.50 -9.22 28.99
CA ALA A 21 -4.73 -8.17 28.34
C ALA A 21 -5.07 -8.17 26.83
N SER A 22 -5.69 -7.08 26.38
CA SER A 22 -5.92 -6.78 24.97
C SER A 22 -4.60 -6.81 24.19
N THR A 23 -4.37 -7.88 23.44
CA THR A 23 -3.40 -7.91 22.36
C THR A 23 -3.82 -6.87 21.32
N ARG A 24 -3.10 -5.74 21.30
CA ARG A 24 -3.23 -4.72 20.26
C ARG A 24 -3.14 -5.40 18.89
N ARG A 25 -4.14 -5.13 18.05
CA ARG A 25 -4.18 -5.45 16.62
C ARG A 25 -2.81 -5.25 15.97
N LEU A 26 -2.28 -6.32 15.38
CA LEU A 26 -1.27 -6.23 14.34
C LEU A 26 -1.98 -5.73 13.06
N VAL A 27 -1.23 -5.07 12.16
CA VAL A 27 -1.66 -4.55 10.82
C VAL A 27 -2.22 -3.11 10.90
N PRO A 28 -1.76 -2.15 10.02
CA PRO A 28 -1.52 -2.35 8.60
C PRO A 28 -0.09 -2.56 8.10
N ALA A 29 -0.09 -3.26 6.95
CA ALA A 29 0.92 -3.37 5.91
C ALA A 29 1.77 -2.10 5.72
N MET A 30 3.08 -2.29 5.55
CA MET A 30 3.95 -1.24 5.02
C MET A 30 3.74 -1.17 3.50
N ALA A 31 2.83 -0.31 3.05
CA ALA A 31 3.01 0.35 1.76
C ALA A 31 4.16 1.34 1.94
N ALA A 32 5.23 1.17 1.15
CA ALA A 32 6.38 2.05 1.15
C ALA A 32 5.98 3.46 0.69
N ALA A 33 5.84 4.40 1.63
CA ALA A 33 5.87 5.82 1.34
C ALA A 33 7.33 6.30 1.34
N PRO A 34 7.81 7.02 0.31
CA PRO A 34 9.16 7.57 0.29
C PRO A 34 9.34 8.67 1.36
N PRO A 35 10.56 8.85 1.91
CA PRO A 35 10.79 9.81 2.99
C PRO A 35 10.71 11.26 2.50
N PRO A 36 10.13 12.19 3.29
CA PRO A 36 10.22 13.62 2.99
C PRO A 36 11.64 14.13 3.26
N ARG A 37 12.31 14.65 2.22
CA ARG A 37 13.48 15.52 2.35
C ARG A 37 13.05 16.84 2.99
N ARG A 38 13.44 17.07 4.25
CA ARG A 38 13.50 18.42 4.83
C ARG A 38 14.95 18.82 5.01
N TYR A 39 15.34 19.88 4.31
CA TYR A 39 16.54 20.64 4.62
C TYR A 39 16.31 21.39 5.93
N ALA A 40 17.15 21.14 6.93
CA ALA A 40 17.27 21.98 8.11
C ALA A 40 18.50 22.87 7.92
N THR A 41 18.28 24.17 7.74
CA THR A 41 19.30 25.21 7.92
C THR A 41 19.33 25.57 9.41
N SER A 42 20.37 25.13 10.10
CA SER A 42 20.69 25.53 11.47
C SER A 42 21.81 26.56 11.43
N THR A 43 21.48 27.83 11.60
CA THR A 43 22.41 28.89 11.98
C THR A 43 22.64 28.80 13.49
N GLU A 44 23.83 28.39 13.89
CA GLU A 44 24.28 28.37 15.29
C GLU A 44 25.42 29.40 15.44
N SER A 45 25.15 30.47 16.17
CA SER A 45 26.09 31.53 16.53
C SER A 45 26.66 31.25 17.92
N GLY A 46 27.93 30.83 17.99
CA GLY A 46 28.68 30.72 19.24
C GLY A 46 29.48 32.00 19.55
N PRO A 47 29.62 32.40 20.84
CA PRO A 47 30.33 33.62 21.21
C PRO A 47 31.82 33.41 21.49
N ASN A 48 32.55 34.49 21.24
CA ASN A 48 34.00 34.69 21.38
C ASN A 48 34.60 34.30 22.75
N THR A 49 35.77 33.66 22.73
CA THR A 49 36.85 33.95 23.70
C THR A 49 38.19 33.42 23.19
N SER A 50 39.17 34.29 22.94
CA SER A 50 40.59 33.94 23.03
C SER A 50 41.47 35.19 23.24
N ALA A 51 42.39 35.03 24.19
CA ALA A 51 43.40 35.99 24.67
C ALA A 51 44.63 36.05 23.72
N PRO A 52 45.61 36.96 23.93
CA PRO A 52 46.61 37.33 22.94
C PRO A 52 47.91 36.48 22.98
N PRO A 53 48.74 36.49 21.92
CA PRO A 53 49.96 35.67 21.83
C PRO A 53 51.26 36.42 22.25
N PRO A 54 52.35 35.70 22.58
CA PRO A 54 53.69 36.27 22.77
C PRO A 54 54.56 36.29 21.49
N PRO A 55 55.67 37.08 21.47
CA PRO A 55 56.51 37.35 20.29
C PRO A 55 57.69 36.36 20.09
N PRO A 56 58.46 36.44 18.97
CA PRO A 56 59.12 35.30 18.31
C PRO A 56 60.64 35.18 18.61
N PRO A 57 61.29 34.14 18.07
CA PRO A 57 62.62 34.35 17.50
C PRO A 57 62.87 33.65 16.14
N THR A 58 63.30 34.50 15.19
CA THR A 58 64.45 34.45 14.26
C THR A 58 65.11 33.11 13.82
N THR A 59 65.15 32.96 12.49
CA THR A 59 66.22 32.44 11.60
C THR A 59 66.77 31.01 11.74
N SER A 60 66.66 30.22 10.66
CA SER A 60 67.77 29.95 9.73
C SER A 60 67.39 28.92 8.65
N ASN A 61 68.12 29.00 7.54
CA ASN A 61 67.87 28.42 6.21
C ASN A 61 67.96 26.88 6.17
N THR A 62 67.39 26.24 5.13
CA THR A 62 68.11 25.67 3.95
C THR A 62 67.29 24.58 3.23
N SER A 63 66.92 24.87 1.96
CA SER A 63 66.89 24.01 0.76
C SER A 63 66.06 22.70 0.63
N THR A 64 65.32 22.67 -0.51
CA THR A 64 65.01 21.56 -1.45
C THR A 64 63.93 20.51 -1.14
N ARG A 65 62.75 20.63 -1.79
CA ARG A 65 62.20 19.76 -2.88
C ARG A 65 60.68 20.06 -3.09
N PRO A 66 60.11 19.99 -4.31
CA PRO A 66 58.82 20.63 -4.60
C PRO A 66 57.65 19.74 -4.18
N THR A 67 56.68 20.36 -3.50
CA THR A 67 55.33 19.83 -3.33
C THR A 67 54.48 20.35 -4.48
N SER A 68 53.98 19.45 -5.33
CA SER A 68 52.91 19.75 -6.27
C SER A 68 51.61 19.89 -5.50
N SER A 69 51.38 21.04 -4.87
CA SER A 69 50.04 21.44 -4.48
C SER A 69 49.31 21.90 -5.73
N SER A 70 48.52 21.02 -6.34
CA SER A 70 47.52 21.43 -7.31
C SER A 70 46.52 22.33 -6.58
N SER A 71 46.75 23.65 -6.64
CA SER A 71 45.70 24.62 -6.34
C SER A 71 44.56 24.31 -7.32
N MET A 72 43.52 23.65 -6.84
CA MET A 72 42.29 23.52 -7.62
C MET A 72 41.86 24.96 -7.90
N GLN A 73 42.00 25.38 -9.16
CA GLN A 73 41.54 26.69 -9.59
C GLN A 73 40.02 26.68 -9.38
N VAL A 74 39.58 27.34 -8.32
CA VAL A 74 38.18 27.36 -7.88
C VAL A 74 37.27 27.97 -8.96
N GLY A 75 37.84 28.81 -9.83
CA GLY A 75 37.14 29.47 -10.94
C GLY A 75 36.42 28.53 -11.91
N PRO A 76 37.11 27.62 -12.62
CA PRO A 76 36.47 26.71 -13.57
C PRO A 76 35.48 25.74 -12.91
N LEU A 77 35.75 25.24 -11.70
CA LEU A 77 34.79 24.40 -10.96
C LEU A 77 33.51 25.18 -10.62
N PHE A 78 33.65 26.40 -10.13
CA PHE A 78 32.50 27.28 -9.85
C PHE A 78 31.69 27.57 -11.12
N LEU A 79 32.36 27.86 -12.25
CA LEU A 79 31.68 28.12 -13.52
C LEU A 79 30.91 26.89 -14.02
N THR A 80 31.47 25.68 -13.90
CA THR A 80 30.77 24.44 -14.26
C THR A 80 29.57 24.17 -13.36
N LEU A 81 29.67 24.48 -12.06
CA LEU A 81 28.57 24.36 -11.09
C LEU A 81 27.45 25.36 -11.39
N VAL A 82 27.77 26.60 -11.74
CA VAL A 82 26.79 27.62 -12.12
C VAL A 82 26.12 27.26 -13.45
N ALA A 83 26.89 26.83 -14.45
CA ALA A 83 26.35 26.42 -15.76
C ALA A 83 25.44 25.20 -15.65
N SER A 84 25.84 24.18 -14.87
CA SER A 84 25.01 23.01 -14.59
C SER A 84 23.76 23.37 -13.78
N GLY A 85 23.87 24.24 -12.78
CA GLY A 85 22.73 24.76 -12.03
C GLY A 85 21.71 25.49 -12.92
N LEU A 86 22.18 26.34 -13.83
CA LEU A 86 21.34 27.00 -14.83
C LEU A 86 20.69 25.98 -15.78
N LEU A 87 21.44 25.02 -16.30
CA LEU A 87 20.90 23.97 -17.18
C LEU A 87 19.82 23.14 -16.47
N ILE A 88 20.07 22.67 -15.25
CA ILE A 88 19.09 21.91 -14.47
C ILE A 88 17.84 22.73 -14.18
N THR A 89 18.00 24.01 -13.82
CA THR A 89 16.86 24.90 -13.54
C THR A 89 16.05 25.19 -14.80
N THR A 90 16.71 25.48 -15.93
CA THR A 90 16.04 25.70 -17.21
C THR A 90 15.33 24.45 -17.72
N TYR A 91 15.94 23.27 -17.58
CA TYR A 91 15.34 22.00 -17.92
C TYR A 91 14.13 21.69 -17.03
N GLY A 92 14.24 21.86 -15.71
CA GLY A 92 13.12 21.67 -14.78
C GLY A 92 11.98 22.66 -15.00
N LEU A 93 12.29 23.90 -15.37
CA LEU A 93 11.28 24.91 -15.72
C LEU A 93 10.62 24.56 -17.06
N TYR A 94 11.39 24.16 -18.06
CA TYR A 94 10.88 23.71 -19.35
C TYR A 94 9.97 22.48 -19.18
N SER A 95 10.42 21.44 -18.49
CA SER A 95 9.64 20.22 -18.25
C SER A 95 8.36 20.50 -17.45
N TYR A 96 8.43 21.43 -16.48
CA TYR A 96 7.25 21.89 -15.76
C TYR A 96 6.27 22.57 -16.70
N TYR A 97 6.70 23.54 -17.53
CA TYR A 97 5.80 24.26 -18.43
C TYR A 97 5.22 23.39 -19.54
N THR A 98 6.03 22.50 -20.13
CA THR A 98 5.58 21.58 -21.19
C THR A 98 4.62 20.50 -20.67
N SER A 99 4.70 20.10 -19.40
CA SER A 99 3.70 19.20 -18.82
C SER A 99 2.27 19.78 -18.78
N PHE A 100 2.13 21.12 -18.85
CA PHE A 100 0.83 21.80 -18.88
C PHE A 100 0.40 22.26 -20.28
N SER A 101 1.20 22.06 -21.33
CA SER A 101 0.74 22.33 -22.71
C SER A 101 -0.30 21.32 -23.20
N THR A 102 -0.47 20.21 -22.49
CA THR A 102 -1.48 19.17 -22.74
C THR A 102 -2.91 19.59 -22.33
N TRP A 103 -3.04 20.73 -21.65
CA TRP A 103 -4.31 21.24 -21.10
C TRP A 103 -4.70 22.59 -21.70
N PRO A 104 -6.00 22.83 -21.99
CA PRO A 104 -6.50 24.14 -22.38
C PRO A 104 -6.16 25.22 -21.34
N LYS A 105 -5.92 26.46 -21.78
CA LYS A 105 -5.49 27.58 -20.93
C LYS A 105 -6.36 27.78 -19.67
N PRO A 106 -7.72 27.69 -19.73
CA PRO A 106 -8.55 27.87 -18.53
C PRO A 106 -8.23 26.85 -17.43
N ILE A 107 -8.05 25.58 -17.81
CA ILE A 107 -7.75 24.48 -16.88
C ILE A 107 -6.29 24.52 -16.42
N ALA A 108 -5.36 24.76 -17.35
CA ALA A 108 -3.92 24.74 -17.07
C ALA A 108 -3.53 25.75 -15.99
N ASN A 109 -4.15 26.94 -15.99
CA ASN A 109 -3.87 27.97 -15.00
C ASN A 109 -4.30 27.55 -13.59
N ASP A 110 -5.49 26.97 -13.45
CA ASP A 110 -5.97 26.49 -12.15
C ASP A 110 -5.22 25.24 -11.68
N LEU A 111 -4.86 24.31 -12.57
CA LEU A 111 -4.03 23.14 -12.20
C LEU A 111 -2.64 23.53 -11.69
N ARG A 112 -1.97 24.48 -12.37
CA ARG A 112 -0.67 25.00 -11.90
C ARG A 112 -0.80 25.66 -10.53
N ALA A 113 -1.85 26.47 -10.34
CA ALA A 113 -2.13 27.12 -9.06
C ALA A 113 -2.42 26.09 -7.97
N ALA A 114 -3.17 25.02 -8.28
CA ALA A 114 -3.48 23.94 -7.36
C ALA A 114 -2.22 23.18 -6.91
N ILE A 115 -1.37 22.77 -7.86
CA ILE A 115 -0.12 22.05 -7.56
C ILE A 115 0.84 22.93 -6.76
N LYS A 116 0.94 24.22 -7.11
CA LYS A 116 1.75 25.18 -6.36
C LYS A 116 1.25 25.31 -4.91
N ALA A 117 -0.06 25.44 -4.72
CA ALA A 117 -0.67 25.52 -3.38
C ALA A 117 -0.48 24.21 -2.58
N ARG A 118 -0.64 23.04 -3.19
CA ARG A 118 -0.38 21.73 -2.56
C ARG A 118 1.06 21.63 -2.04
N ARG A 119 2.05 22.00 -2.87
CA ARG A 119 3.47 21.99 -2.48
C ARG A 119 3.79 23.00 -1.36
N ALA A 120 3.02 24.08 -1.26
CA ALA A 120 3.15 25.06 -0.19
C ALA A 120 2.43 24.63 1.11
N GLY A 121 1.71 23.50 1.11
CA GLY A 121 0.88 23.06 2.24
C GLY A 121 -0.45 23.81 2.38
N GLU A 122 -0.83 24.62 1.39
CA GLU A 122 -2.09 25.39 1.36
C GLU A 122 -3.26 24.52 0.85
N TYR A 123 -3.58 23.41 1.55
CA TYR A 123 -4.53 22.38 1.09
C TYR A 123 -5.90 22.92 0.67
N ARG A 124 -6.53 23.80 1.48
CA ARG A 124 -7.84 24.38 1.12
C ARG A 124 -7.82 25.22 -0.16
N LYS A 125 -6.72 25.93 -0.42
CA LYS A 125 -6.58 26.73 -1.63
C LYS A 125 -6.34 25.83 -2.83
N ALA A 126 -5.52 24.79 -2.65
CA ALA A 126 -5.29 23.77 -3.67
C ALA A 126 -6.60 23.05 -4.04
N GLU A 127 -7.41 22.68 -3.05
CA GLU A 127 -8.72 22.05 -3.21
C GLU A 127 -9.68 22.91 -4.06
N ARG A 128 -9.83 24.20 -3.73
CA ARG A 128 -10.65 25.12 -4.54
C ARG A 128 -10.18 25.19 -5.99
N LYS A 129 -8.87 25.25 -6.22
CA LYS A 129 -8.29 25.31 -7.56
C LYS A 129 -8.46 24.01 -8.34
N PHE A 130 -8.31 22.85 -7.69
CA PHE A 130 -8.59 21.56 -8.31
C PHE A 130 -10.09 21.40 -8.65
N ARG A 131 -11.00 21.78 -7.75
CA ARG A 131 -12.46 21.73 -8.04
C ARG A 131 -12.84 22.65 -9.20
N ALA A 132 -12.34 23.88 -9.22
CA ALA A 132 -12.58 24.81 -10.33
C ALA A 132 -12.06 24.25 -11.67
N ALA A 133 -10.86 23.64 -11.66
CA ALA A 133 -10.31 22.97 -12.83
C ALA A 133 -11.17 21.78 -13.29
N LEU A 134 -11.67 20.97 -12.35
CA LEU A 134 -12.52 19.81 -12.63
C LEU A 134 -13.88 20.21 -13.20
N GLU A 135 -14.53 21.22 -12.61
CA GLU A 135 -15.81 21.76 -13.08
C GLU A 135 -15.67 22.34 -14.50
N THR A 136 -14.61 23.13 -14.73
CA THR A 136 -14.27 23.66 -16.05
C THR A 136 -14.05 22.53 -17.06
N ALA A 137 -13.33 21.46 -16.68
CA ALA A 137 -13.10 20.31 -17.55
C ALA A 137 -14.38 19.52 -17.86
N ARG A 138 -15.30 19.40 -16.90
CA ARG A 138 -16.61 18.76 -17.10
C ARG A 138 -17.49 19.56 -18.07
N GLY A 139 -17.43 20.89 -18.02
CA GLY A 139 -18.19 21.80 -18.88
C GLY A 139 -17.69 21.92 -20.33
N MET A 140 -16.43 21.55 -20.61
CA MET A 140 -15.87 21.61 -21.97
C MET A 140 -16.35 20.44 -22.85
N SER A 141 -16.39 20.68 -24.16
CA SER A 141 -16.58 19.60 -25.14
C SER A 141 -15.36 18.68 -25.17
N GLU A 142 -15.53 17.48 -25.73
CA GLU A 142 -14.40 16.55 -25.85
C GLU A 142 -13.28 17.10 -26.74
N GLU A 143 -13.63 17.82 -27.81
CA GLU A 143 -12.69 18.44 -28.73
C GLU A 143 -11.88 19.56 -28.07
N GLU A 144 -12.55 20.42 -27.30
CA GLU A 144 -11.92 21.50 -26.55
C GLU A 144 -10.95 20.97 -25.51
N LEU A 145 -11.34 19.92 -24.79
CA LEU A 145 -10.51 19.33 -23.75
C LEU A 145 -9.32 18.56 -24.33
N ARG A 146 -9.45 18.01 -25.54
CA ARG A 146 -8.36 17.34 -26.28
C ARG A 146 -7.23 18.31 -26.60
N GLY A 147 -7.56 19.56 -26.98
CA GLY A 147 -6.60 20.62 -27.28
C GLY A 147 -5.75 20.35 -28.53
N THR A 148 -4.62 21.03 -28.67
CA THR A 148 -3.67 20.90 -29.80
C THR A 148 -2.54 19.90 -29.51
N GLY A 149 -2.66 19.09 -28.46
CA GLY A 149 -1.67 18.06 -28.14
C GLY A 149 -1.62 16.95 -29.20
N PRO A 150 -0.61 16.06 -29.15
CA PRO A 150 -0.61 14.87 -29.98
C PRO A 150 -1.95 14.14 -29.85
N LYS A 151 -2.43 13.53 -30.95
CA LYS A 151 -3.57 12.63 -30.91
C LYS A 151 -3.16 11.37 -30.13
N GLU A 152 -3.06 11.48 -28.81
CA GLU A 152 -3.08 10.31 -27.94
C GLU A 152 -4.48 9.71 -28.07
N GLU A 153 -4.54 8.56 -28.74
CA GLU A 153 -5.75 7.79 -29.02
C GLU A 153 -6.50 7.43 -27.72
N ASP A 154 -5.82 7.49 -26.57
CA ASP A 154 -6.30 7.09 -25.24
C ASP A 154 -6.65 8.26 -24.30
N ALA A 155 -6.45 9.53 -24.69
CA ALA A 155 -6.63 10.70 -23.82
C ALA A 155 -8.02 11.38 -23.94
N GLY A 156 -9.09 10.57 -23.95
CA GLY A 156 -10.47 11.02 -24.04
C GLY A 156 -10.92 11.90 -22.85
N LYS A 157 -12.08 12.55 -22.98
CA LYS A 157 -12.62 13.46 -21.94
C LYS A 157 -12.68 12.79 -20.56
N LEU A 158 -13.12 11.54 -20.51
CA LEU A 158 -13.21 10.75 -19.29
C LEU A 158 -11.85 10.61 -18.58
N MET A 159 -10.79 10.32 -19.33
CA MET A 159 -9.44 10.12 -18.76
C MET A 159 -8.89 11.41 -18.19
N LYS A 160 -9.17 12.55 -18.83
CA LYS A 160 -8.76 13.87 -18.35
C LYS A 160 -9.52 14.29 -17.10
N THR A 161 -10.84 14.20 -17.08
CA THR A 161 -11.64 14.58 -15.90
C THR A 161 -11.34 13.69 -14.69
N THR A 162 -11.28 12.37 -14.89
CA THR A 162 -10.95 11.43 -13.81
C THR A 162 -9.50 11.60 -13.34
N GLY A 163 -8.56 11.97 -14.21
CA GLY A 163 -7.19 12.31 -13.82
C GLY A 163 -7.11 13.51 -12.87
N ILE A 164 -7.88 14.58 -13.14
CA ILE A 164 -7.97 15.74 -12.23
C ILE A 164 -8.61 15.31 -10.90
N ALA A 165 -9.69 14.53 -10.94
CA ALA A 165 -10.37 14.03 -9.74
C ALA A 165 -9.44 13.16 -8.87
N VAL A 166 -8.66 12.26 -9.47
CA VAL A 166 -7.66 11.44 -8.77
C VAL A 166 -6.61 12.33 -8.09
N ALA A 167 -6.12 13.37 -8.77
CA ALA A 167 -5.14 14.29 -8.20
C ALA A 167 -5.70 15.09 -7.02
N LEU A 168 -6.96 15.51 -7.10
CA LEU A 168 -7.69 16.16 -6.02
C LEU A 168 -7.88 15.20 -4.82
N ALA A 169 -8.41 14.01 -5.06
CA ALA A 169 -8.68 13.04 -4.00
C ALA A 169 -7.39 12.56 -3.31
N SER A 170 -6.32 12.31 -4.08
CA SER A 170 -4.99 11.97 -3.54
C SER A 170 -4.44 13.07 -2.64
N MET A 171 -4.65 14.34 -2.99
CA MET A 171 -4.25 15.45 -2.13
C MET A 171 -5.06 15.50 -0.84
N LEU A 172 -6.37 15.22 -0.89
CA LEU A 172 -7.22 15.15 0.30
C LEU A 172 -6.80 14.00 1.23
N GLU A 173 -6.33 12.87 0.69
CA GLU A 173 -5.75 11.78 1.51
C GLU A 173 -4.45 12.17 2.23
N GLU A 174 -3.67 13.10 1.68
CA GLU A 174 -2.43 13.60 2.28
C GLU A 174 -2.68 14.65 3.37
N GLU A 175 -3.84 15.30 3.35
CA GLU A 175 -4.19 16.32 4.33
C GLU A 175 -4.29 15.70 5.73
N ALA A 176 -3.65 16.34 6.71
CA ALA A 176 -3.66 15.89 8.11
C ALA A 176 -5.03 15.98 8.81
N GLY A 177 -6.11 16.23 8.05
CA GLY A 177 -7.47 16.49 8.52
C GLY A 177 -8.25 15.26 9.01
N GLY A 178 -7.60 14.10 9.16
CA GLY A 178 -8.20 12.88 9.71
C GLY A 178 -9.36 12.34 8.86
N GLY A 179 -10.36 11.73 9.52
CA GLY A 179 -11.49 11.07 8.86
C GLY A 179 -12.28 11.95 7.89
N ARG A 180 -12.41 13.26 8.16
CA ARG A 180 -13.15 14.20 7.29
C ARG A 180 -12.49 14.36 5.91
N ALA A 181 -11.17 14.51 5.87
CA ALA A 181 -10.44 14.64 4.61
C ALA A 181 -10.52 13.34 3.80
N LEU A 182 -10.47 12.19 4.47
CA LEU A 182 -10.68 10.88 3.85
C LEU A 182 -12.09 10.72 3.26
N CYS A 183 -13.14 11.17 3.97
CA CYS A 183 -14.51 11.19 3.44
C CYS A 183 -14.59 12.05 2.17
N GLY A 184 -14.00 13.25 2.18
CA GLY A 184 -13.96 14.11 0.99
C GLY A 184 -13.18 13.50 -0.18
N ALA A 185 -12.09 12.78 0.10
CA ALA A 185 -11.35 12.03 -0.92
C ALA A 185 -12.22 10.89 -1.50
N TYR A 186 -12.92 10.15 -0.64
CA TYR A 186 -13.84 9.09 -1.04
C TYR A 186 -14.94 9.62 -1.97
N ASP A 187 -15.55 10.76 -1.64
CA ASP A 187 -16.60 11.38 -2.47
C ASP A 187 -16.11 11.72 -3.88
N VAL A 188 -14.92 12.32 -3.98
CA VAL A 188 -14.31 12.67 -5.26
C VAL A 188 -13.97 11.42 -6.08
N TYR A 189 -13.43 10.38 -5.44
CA TYR A 189 -13.19 9.10 -6.11
C TYR A 189 -14.49 8.43 -6.56
N LEU A 190 -15.57 8.53 -5.77
CA LEU A 190 -16.84 7.89 -6.04
C LEU A 190 -17.53 8.52 -7.24
N GLU A 191 -17.51 9.85 -7.34
CA GLU A 191 -17.98 10.56 -8.52
C GLU A 191 -17.17 10.16 -9.76
N ALA A 192 -15.84 10.17 -9.66
CA ALA A 192 -14.98 9.81 -10.79
C ALA A 192 -15.20 8.36 -11.25
N TRP A 193 -15.42 7.44 -10.30
CA TRP A 193 -15.73 6.05 -10.62
C TRP A 193 -17.07 5.92 -11.33
N LYS A 194 -18.11 6.61 -10.85
CA LYS A 194 -19.43 6.65 -11.51
C LYS A 194 -19.34 7.20 -12.94
N ASP A 195 -18.51 8.21 -13.17
CA ASP A 195 -18.27 8.78 -14.51
C ASP A 195 -17.67 7.72 -15.48
N CYS A 196 -16.93 6.73 -14.97
CA CYS A 196 -16.39 5.63 -15.78
C CYS A 196 -17.42 4.57 -16.16
N LEU A 197 -18.53 4.45 -15.43
CA LEU A 197 -19.56 3.45 -15.69
C LEU A 197 -20.51 3.91 -16.81
N THR A 198 -21.19 2.96 -17.46
CA THR A 198 -22.34 3.22 -18.33
C THR A 198 -23.62 3.38 -17.49
N ALA A 199 -24.74 3.73 -18.12
CA ALA A 199 -26.04 3.79 -17.46
C ALA A 199 -26.45 2.47 -16.78
N GLU A 200 -25.94 1.35 -17.27
CA GLU A 200 -26.15 0.00 -16.74
C GLU A 200 -25.16 -0.37 -15.62
N GLN A 201 -24.40 0.59 -15.09
CA GLN A 201 -23.34 0.36 -14.09
C GLN A 201 -22.26 -0.63 -14.57
N SER A 202 -22.05 -0.71 -15.88
CA SER A 202 -21.06 -1.58 -16.51
C SER A 202 -19.91 -0.78 -17.11
N VAL A 203 -18.76 -1.41 -17.32
CA VAL A 203 -17.66 -0.86 -18.12
C VAL A 203 -17.62 -1.47 -19.54
N THR A 204 -18.61 -2.30 -19.88
CA THR A 204 -18.74 -2.89 -21.22
C THR A 204 -18.93 -1.80 -22.27
N GLY A 205 -18.23 -1.92 -23.39
CA GLY A 205 -18.23 -0.90 -24.46
C GLY A 205 -17.23 0.25 -24.26
N ARG A 206 -16.58 0.36 -23.09
CA ARG A 206 -15.49 1.33 -22.86
C ARG A 206 -14.18 0.85 -23.48
N SER A 207 -13.26 1.78 -23.74
CA SER A 207 -11.89 1.45 -24.16
C SER A 207 -11.11 0.73 -23.04
N GLY A 208 -10.01 0.05 -23.38
CA GLY A 208 -9.16 -0.64 -22.40
C GLY A 208 -8.67 0.29 -21.27
N PRO A 209 -8.09 1.46 -21.57
CA PRO A 209 -7.65 2.42 -20.57
C PRO A 209 -8.77 2.95 -19.66
N GLU A 210 -9.98 3.14 -20.20
CA GLU A 210 -11.13 3.58 -19.40
C GLU A 210 -11.63 2.48 -18.45
N ARG A 211 -11.61 1.21 -18.88
CA ARG A 211 -11.90 0.07 -17.99
C ARG A 211 -10.86 -0.03 -16.89
N ALA A 212 -9.57 0.08 -17.24
CA ALA A 212 -8.47 0.11 -16.29
C ALA A 212 -8.65 1.24 -15.25
N ARG A 213 -9.08 2.43 -15.71
CA ARG A 213 -9.39 3.56 -14.84
C ARG A 213 -10.52 3.24 -13.86
N ALA A 214 -11.60 2.60 -14.32
CA ALA A 214 -12.71 2.21 -13.46
C ALA A 214 -12.29 1.20 -12.39
N VAL A 215 -11.53 0.17 -12.76
CA VAL A 215 -10.95 -0.83 -11.85
C VAL A 215 -10.06 -0.15 -10.80
N ALA A 216 -9.12 0.69 -11.24
CA ALA A 216 -8.22 1.39 -10.33
C ALA A 216 -8.96 2.32 -9.35
N LEU A 217 -10.00 3.02 -9.81
CA LEU A 217 -10.83 3.87 -8.97
C LEU A 217 -11.64 3.07 -7.95
N SER A 218 -12.24 1.94 -8.35
CA SER A 218 -12.96 1.06 -7.42
C SER A 218 -12.01 0.50 -6.36
N GLN A 219 -10.86 -0.03 -6.78
CA GLN A 219 -9.84 -0.54 -5.87
C GLN A 219 -9.42 0.53 -4.85
N LYS A 220 -9.23 1.77 -5.31
CA LYS A 220 -8.86 2.90 -4.47
C LYS A 220 -9.98 3.30 -3.51
N LEU A 221 -11.25 3.29 -3.96
CA LEU A 221 -12.42 3.50 -3.11
C LEU A 221 -12.45 2.48 -1.97
N GLY A 222 -12.19 1.21 -2.28
CA GLY A 222 -12.09 0.14 -1.29
C GLY A 222 -11.04 0.42 -0.22
N GLN A 223 -9.84 0.80 -0.65
CA GLN A 223 -8.72 1.12 0.26
C GLN A 223 -8.98 2.37 1.11
N VAL A 224 -9.55 3.42 0.54
CA VAL A 224 -9.89 4.65 1.28
C VAL A 224 -11.00 4.37 2.29
N ALA A 225 -12.03 3.61 1.91
CA ALA A 225 -13.11 3.22 2.81
C ALA A 225 -12.61 2.37 4.00
N LEU A 226 -11.63 1.49 3.78
CA LEU A 226 -10.94 0.80 4.89
C LEU A 226 -10.25 1.77 5.86
N ARG A 227 -9.50 2.74 5.33
CA ARG A 227 -8.83 3.75 6.18
C ARG A 227 -9.84 4.60 6.95
N ILE A 228 -10.99 4.91 6.34
CA ILE A 228 -12.11 5.58 7.02
C ILE A 228 -12.62 4.73 8.18
N ALA A 229 -12.79 3.42 7.98
CA ALA A 229 -13.25 2.48 9.02
C ALA A 229 -12.25 2.29 10.18
N GLU A 230 -10.96 2.59 9.98
CA GLU A 230 -9.93 2.54 11.03
C GLU A 230 -9.91 3.78 11.92
N VAL A 231 -10.50 4.90 11.48
CA VAL A 231 -10.59 6.12 12.29
C VAL A 231 -11.62 5.92 13.40
N PRO A 232 -11.25 6.04 14.69
CA PRO A 232 -12.20 5.92 15.80
C PRO A 232 -13.33 6.95 15.68
N ASP A 233 -14.57 6.55 15.95
CA ASP A 233 -15.76 7.42 15.85
C ASP A 233 -15.62 8.72 16.69
N ASP A 234 -14.93 8.62 17.83
CA ASP A 234 -14.66 9.72 18.77
C ASP A 234 -13.66 10.76 18.23
N ALA A 235 -12.91 10.44 17.17
CA ALA A 235 -11.81 11.26 16.66
C ALA A 235 -12.22 12.20 15.50
N GLY A 236 -13.51 12.27 15.12
CA GLY A 236 -13.97 13.29 14.17
C GLY A 236 -15.11 12.93 13.21
N MET A 237 -15.85 11.84 13.43
CA MET A 237 -17.08 11.57 12.67
C MET A 237 -18.33 12.19 13.31
N SER A 238 -18.33 12.36 14.65
CA SER A 238 -19.42 13.00 15.37
C SER A 238 -19.08 14.43 15.80
N ALA A 239 -19.23 15.37 14.87
CA ALA A 239 -19.52 16.76 15.18
C ALA A 239 -20.05 17.46 13.93
N VAL A 240 -21.27 17.09 13.54
CA VAL A 240 -22.17 18.07 12.92
C VAL A 240 -22.83 18.78 14.11
N PRO A 241 -22.51 20.05 14.42
CA PRO A 241 -23.35 20.81 15.32
C PRO A 241 -24.63 21.12 14.52
N THR A 242 -25.64 20.28 14.67
CA THR A 242 -27.01 20.65 14.34
C THR A 242 -27.39 21.83 15.23
N GLY A 243 -27.70 22.99 14.64
CA GLY A 243 -28.53 24.00 15.30
C GLY A 243 -28.03 25.44 15.25
N GLU A 244 -26.83 25.77 15.76
CA GLU A 244 -26.54 27.18 16.10
C GLU A 244 -25.34 27.83 15.39
N TYR A 245 -24.40 27.06 14.84
CA TYR A 245 -23.21 27.65 14.19
C TYR A 245 -23.45 28.18 12.76
N ALA A 246 -24.57 27.83 12.12
CA ALA A 246 -24.93 28.36 10.81
C ALA A 246 -25.33 29.84 10.83
N GLN A 247 -25.79 30.37 11.98
CA GLN A 247 -26.24 31.76 12.08
C GLN A 247 -25.12 32.74 12.47
N HIS A 248 -24.08 32.26 13.18
CA HIS A 248 -22.96 33.12 13.59
C HIS A 248 -21.89 33.30 12.50
N ALA A 249 -21.78 32.38 11.52
CA ALA A 249 -20.86 32.53 10.40
C ALA A 249 -21.30 33.60 9.38
N VAL A 250 -22.57 34.02 9.40
CA VAL A 250 -23.10 35.05 8.48
C VAL A 250 -22.83 36.47 8.98
N LYS A 251 -22.45 36.66 10.26
CA LYS A 251 -22.31 38.01 10.85
C LYS A 251 -20.86 38.47 11.06
N ALA A 252 -19.87 37.64 10.74
CA ALA A 252 -18.46 37.96 10.92
C ALA A 252 -17.66 37.71 9.64
N LEU A 253 -17.86 38.57 8.63
CA LEU A 253 -16.87 38.91 7.59
C LEU A 253 -17.43 40.06 6.76
N GLY A 254 -17.08 41.28 7.17
CA GLY A 254 -17.06 42.43 6.27
C GLY A 254 -15.92 42.26 5.27
N ASP A 255 -16.21 42.62 4.02
CA ASP A 255 -15.28 42.94 2.94
C ASP A 255 -14.26 41.86 2.56
N GLY A 256 -14.73 40.84 1.85
CA GLY A 256 -13.87 39.91 1.11
C GLY A 256 -14.69 39.05 0.16
N LYS A 257 -14.28 39.00 -1.11
CA LYS A 257 -14.94 38.34 -2.24
C LYS A 257 -14.87 36.80 -2.17
N ASP A 258 -15.05 36.23 -0.99
CA ASP A 258 -14.87 34.83 -0.66
C ASP A 258 -16.21 34.19 -0.30
N SER A 259 -16.89 33.60 -1.29
CA SER A 259 -18.03 32.74 -1.00
C SER A 259 -17.56 31.53 -0.17
N PRO A 260 -18.18 31.23 0.97
CA PRO A 260 -17.94 29.99 1.70
C PRO A 260 -18.21 28.79 0.77
N LEU A 261 -17.33 27.78 0.82
CA LEU A 261 -17.65 26.49 0.22
C LEU A 261 -19.00 26.00 0.78
N PRO A 262 -19.89 25.45 -0.05
CA PRO A 262 -21.17 24.94 0.42
C PRO A 262 -20.95 23.94 1.56
N PRO A 263 -21.81 23.93 2.58
CA PRO A 263 -21.69 22.97 3.68
C PRO A 263 -21.70 21.55 3.11
N PRO A 264 -20.83 20.65 3.60
CA PRO A 264 -20.75 19.30 3.06
C PRO A 264 -22.10 18.59 3.22
N THR A 265 -22.61 18.06 2.11
CA THR A 265 -23.65 17.04 2.08
C THR A 265 -23.25 15.90 3.04
N GLN A 266 -24.21 15.28 3.73
CA GLN A 266 -23.93 14.15 4.62
C GLN A 266 -23.02 13.14 3.90
N SER A 267 -21.88 12.81 4.52
CA SER A 267 -20.92 11.87 3.92
C SER A 267 -21.62 10.54 3.61
N PRO A 268 -21.38 9.93 2.44
CA PRO A 268 -21.98 8.65 2.08
C PRO A 268 -21.56 7.52 3.02
N LEU A 269 -20.50 7.71 3.82
CA LEU A 269 -20.00 6.76 4.81
C LEU A 269 -20.12 7.34 6.23
N PRO A 270 -21.33 7.35 6.82
CA PRO A 270 -21.56 7.98 8.12
C PRO A 270 -21.05 7.16 9.32
N THR A 271 -20.73 5.88 9.12
CA THR A 271 -20.31 4.96 10.20
C THR A 271 -19.15 4.08 9.74
N GLN A 272 -18.37 3.55 10.68
CA GLN A 272 -17.34 2.53 10.38
C GLN A 272 -17.94 1.30 9.70
N ALA A 273 -19.16 0.89 10.07
CA ALA A 273 -19.84 -0.24 9.44
C ALA A 273 -20.14 0.03 7.96
N ALA A 274 -20.69 1.22 7.65
CA ALA A 274 -20.93 1.63 6.28
C ALA A 274 -19.62 1.73 5.47
N ALA A 275 -18.55 2.22 6.09
CA ALA A 275 -17.23 2.27 5.47
C ALA A 275 -16.65 0.87 5.17
N LYS A 276 -16.82 -0.10 6.07
CA LYS A 276 -16.43 -1.50 5.82
C LYS A 276 -17.24 -2.16 4.70
N GLU A 277 -18.56 -1.94 4.68
CA GLU A 277 -19.43 -2.47 3.63
C GLU A 277 -19.07 -1.87 2.26
N ALA A 278 -18.84 -0.56 2.22
CA ALA A 278 -18.38 0.10 1.00
C ALA A 278 -17.00 -0.41 0.56
N ALA A 279 -16.10 -0.66 1.50
CA ALA A 279 -14.81 -1.25 1.21
C ALA A 279 -14.94 -2.63 0.56
N GLU A 280 -15.73 -3.52 1.15
CA GLU A 280 -16.00 -4.85 0.61
C GLU A 280 -16.58 -4.75 -0.80
N ARG A 281 -17.64 -3.96 -0.97
CA ARG A 281 -18.35 -3.81 -2.25
C ARG A 281 -17.40 -3.42 -3.39
N HIS A 282 -16.52 -2.46 -3.15
CA HIS A 282 -15.59 -1.99 -4.17
C HIS A 282 -14.44 -2.95 -4.45
N LEU A 283 -13.91 -3.64 -3.44
CA LEU A 283 -12.84 -4.63 -3.62
C LEU A 283 -13.35 -5.89 -4.31
N VAL A 284 -14.54 -6.37 -3.95
CA VAL A 284 -15.21 -7.49 -4.64
C VAL A 284 -15.48 -7.13 -6.09
N TRP A 285 -16.09 -5.97 -6.35
CA TRP A 285 -16.35 -5.51 -7.73
C TRP A 285 -15.07 -5.47 -8.57
N THR A 286 -13.95 -5.03 -7.98
CA THR A 286 -12.64 -4.96 -8.67
C THR A 286 -12.19 -6.36 -9.10
N VAL A 287 -12.21 -7.34 -8.19
CA VAL A 287 -11.81 -8.72 -8.50
C VAL A 287 -12.75 -9.35 -9.52
N GLU A 288 -14.07 -9.20 -9.33
CA GLU A 288 -15.07 -9.73 -10.26
C GLU A 288 -14.91 -9.16 -11.66
N GLU A 289 -14.75 -7.85 -11.80
CA GLU A 289 -14.62 -7.21 -13.11
C GLU A 289 -13.30 -7.59 -13.78
N LEU A 290 -12.20 -7.69 -13.03
CA LEU A 290 -10.92 -8.17 -13.56
C LEU A 290 -11.02 -9.62 -14.06
N LEU A 291 -11.68 -10.51 -13.31
CA LEU A 291 -11.90 -11.89 -13.73
C LEU A 291 -12.83 -11.95 -14.95
N ARG A 292 -13.89 -11.15 -14.98
CA ARG A 292 -14.80 -11.04 -16.13
C ARG A 292 -14.08 -10.59 -17.40
N LEU A 293 -13.09 -9.72 -17.27
CA LEU A 293 -12.30 -9.22 -18.39
C LEU A 293 -11.15 -10.15 -18.79
N ALA A 294 -10.68 -11.00 -17.87
CA ALA A 294 -9.61 -11.95 -18.09
C ALA A 294 -10.08 -13.30 -18.65
N ILE A 295 -11.32 -13.72 -18.36
CA ILE A 295 -11.85 -15.01 -18.82
C ILE A 295 -12.42 -14.84 -20.23
N PRO A 296 -11.91 -15.57 -21.24
CA PRO A 296 -12.46 -15.55 -22.60
C PRO A 296 -13.96 -15.86 -22.65
N GLY A 297 -14.70 -15.19 -23.53
CA GLY A 297 -16.17 -15.30 -23.59
C GLY A 297 -16.69 -16.71 -23.89
N ASP A 298 -15.91 -17.54 -24.59
CA ASP A 298 -16.21 -18.95 -24.85
C ASP A 298 -16.10 -19.82 -23.58
N VAL A 299 -15.14 -19.50 -22.70
CA VAL A 299 -15.01 -20.15 -21.38
C VAL A 299 -16.16 -19.73 -20.47
N GLN A 300 -16.56 -18.45 -20.51
CA GLN A 300 -17.73 -17.95 -19.77
C GLN A 300 -19.03 -18.62 -20.26
N ALA A 301 -19.22 -18.75 -21.57
CA ALA A 301 -20.37 -19.44 -22.15
C ALA A 301 -20.43 -20.90 -21.73
N ARG A 302 -19.30 -21.64 -21.79
CA ARG A 302 -19.22 -23.03 -21.34
C ARG A 302 -19.44 -23.22 -19.85
N ALA A 303 -18.96 -22.28 -19.03
CA ALA A 303 -19.22 -22.31 -17.58
C ALA A 303 -20.70 -22.05 -17.28
N LYS A 304 -21.32 -21.11 -18.00
CA LYS A 304 -22.74 -20.82 -17.92
C LYS A 304 -23.61 -21.99 -18.38
N ASP A 305 -23.29 -22.62 -19.52
CA ASP A 305 -23.99 -23.81 -20.02
C ASP A 305 -23.94 -24.98 -19.03
N ARG A 306 -22.88 -25.09 -18.21
CA ARG A 306 -22.77 -26.10 -17.14
C ARG A 306 -23.56 -25.76 -15.88
N LEU A 307 -23.77 -24.47 -15.61
CA LEU A 307 -24.58 -23.99 -14.48
C LEU A 307 -26.08 -24.03 -14.80
N ASP A 308 -26.43 -23.78 -16.07
CA ASP A 308 -27.81 -23.84 -16.59
C ASP A 308 -28.21 -25.29 -16.98
N GLY A 309 -27.24 -26.20 -17.11
CA GLY A 309 -27.45 -27.63 -17.33
C GLY A 309 -27.81 -28.36 -16.03
N ASP A 310 -29.02 -28.93 -16.02
CA ASP A 310 -29.60 -29.66 -14.89
C ASP A 310 -28.62 -30.66 -14.23
N PHE A 311 -28.52 -30.63 -12.90
CA PHE A 311 -27.68 -31.51 -12.07
C PHE A 311 -28.26 -32.94 -11.98
N ALA A 312 -28.80 -33.44 -13.10
CA ALA A 312 -29.45 -34.73 -13.19
C ALA A 312 -28.81 -35.55 -14.31
N SER A 313 -27.99 -36.51 -13.89
CA SER A 313 -27.63 -37.72 -14.63
C SER A 313 -26.53 -37.59 -15.69
N SER A 314 -25.29 -37.93 -15.31
CA SER A 314 -24.45 -38.86 -16.09
C SER A 314 -23.17 -39.23 -15.34
N SER A 315 -23.33 -40.04 -14.30
CA SER A 315 -22.31 -41.03 -13.96
C SER A 315 -22.29 -42.10 -15.05
N GLN A 316 -21.47 -41.91 -16.11
CA GLN A 316 -20.85 -43.01 -16.88
C GLN A 316 -19.98 -42.48 -18.04
N GLY A 317 -18.66 -42.65 -17.90
CA GLY A 317 -17.81 -43.20 -18.97
C GLY A 317 -17.36 -42.29 -20.11
N ALA A 318 -16.39 -41.41 -19.86
CA ALA A 318 -15.35 -41.07 -20.83
C ALA A 318 -14.03 -40.76 -20.11
N PRO A 319 -12.94 -41.54 -20.32
CA PRO A 319 -11.65 -41.26 -19.70
C PRO A 319 -10.96 -40.14 -20.48
N GLY A 320 -11.06 -38.90 -20.01
CA GLY A 320 -10.31 -37.79 -20.59
C GLY A 320 -10.79 -36.39 -20.23
N ALA A 321 -12.03 -36.21 -19.76
CA ALA A 321 -12.52 -34.90 -19.37
C ALA A 321 -12.20 -34.59 -17.90
N SER A 322 -10.92 -34.28 -17.62
CA SER A 322 -10.59 -33.60 -16.36
C SER A 322 -11.45 -32.35 -16.25
N ALA A 323 -12.13 -32.18 -15.11
CA ALA A 323 -12.75 -30.92 -14.72
C ALA A 323 -11.73 -29.81 -15.00
N THR A 324 -11.99 -29.01 -16.04
CA THR A 324 -11.09 -27.95 -16.49
C THR A 324 -11.14 -26.87 -15.42
N THR A 325 -10.40 -27.07 -14.34
CA THR A 325 -10.10 -26.04 -13.36
C THR A 325 -9.26 -25.03 -14.12
N VAL A 326 -9.91 -23.96 -14.59
CA VAL A 326 -9.21 -22.87 -15.28
C VAL A 326 -8.30 -22.24 -14.24
N SER A 327 -7.01 -22.54 -14.34
CA SER A 327 -5.99 -21.91 -13.51
C SER A 327 -5.91 -20.43 -13.90
N LEU A 328 -6.05 -19.51 -12.94
CA LEU A 328 -5.91 -18.07 -13.26
C LEU A 328 -4.52 -17.72 -13.81
N SER A 329 -3.52 -18.58 -13.60
CA SER A 329 -2.19 -18.43 -14.19
C SER A 329 -2.20 -18.56 -15.71
N ASP A 330 -3.23 -19.19 -16.29
CA ASP A 330 -3.38 -19.45 -17.74
C ASP A 330 -4.35 -18.47 -18.43
N LEU A 331 -4.76 -17.39 -17.76
CA LEU A 331 -5.64 -16.37 -18.34
C LEU A 331 -4.93 -15.56 -19.44
N ASP A 332 -5.57 -15.43 -20.60
CA ASP A 332 -5.17 -14.48 -21.64
C ASP A 332 -5.65 -13.08 -21.24
N LEU A 333 -4.78 -12.32 -20.54
CA LEU A 333 -5.09 -10.97 -20.10
C LEU A 333 -5.09 -9.98 -21.28
N PRO A 334 -6.06 -9.03 -21.32
CA PRO A 334 -6.00 -7.91 -22.24
C PRO A 334 -4.69 -7.11 -22.09
N PRO A 335 -4.17 -6.45 -23.15
CA PRO A 335 -2.86 -5.78 -23.10
C PRO A 335 -2.77 -4.61 -22.10
N TRP A 336 -3.92 -4.07 -21.68
CA TRP A 336 -4.00 -3.02 -20.67
C TRP A 336 -4.06 -3.57 -19.23
N LEU A 337 -4.28 -4.87 -19.04
CA LEU A 337 -4.40 -5.52 -17.75
C LEU A 337 -3.18 -6.39 -17.48
N THR A 338 -2.45 -6.11 -16.41
CA THR A 338 -1.28 -6.90 -16.04
C THR A 338 -1.61 -7.95 -14.98
N ARG A 339 -0.76 -8.99 -14.91
CA ARG A 339 -0.83 -9.98 -13.82
C ARG A 339 -0.72 -9.30 -12.45
N VAL A 340 0.10 -8.26 -12.35
CA VAL A 340 0.34 -7.50 -11.12
C VAL A 340 -0.94 -6.82 -10.64
N ASP A 341 -1.77 -6.30 -11.55
CA ASP A 341 -3.04 -5.64 -11.19
C ASP A 341 -4.03 -6.64 -10.58
N LEU A 342 -4.14 -7.84 -11.16
CA LEU A 342 -5.00 -8.90 -10.62
C LEU A 342 -4.49 -9.40 -9.26
N LEU A 343 -3.17 -9.60 -9.12
CA LEU A 343 -2.54 -9.98 -7.86
C LEU A 343 -2.78 -8.94 -6.76
N SER A 344 -2.56 -7.66 -7.07
CA SER A 344 -2.80 -6.56 -6.13
C SER A 344 -4.27 -6.48 -5.69
N SER A 345 -5.20 -6.83 -6.58
CA SER A 345 -6.64 -6.85 -6.28
C SER A 345 -7.01 -8.01 -5.37
N LEU A 346 -6.54 -9.22 -5.68
CA LEU A 346 -6.73 -10.42 -4.84
C LEU A 346 -6.11 -10.23 -3.45
N GLU A 347 -4.89 -9.70 -3.37
CA GLU A 347 -4.22 -9.45 -2.09
C GLU A 347 -4.98 -8.41 -1.25
N SER A 348 -5.48 -7.33 -1.87
CA SER A 348 -6.23 -6.30 -1.14
C SER A 348 -7.55 -6.83 -0.61
N LEU A 349 -8.29 -7.62 -1.40
CA LEU A 349 -9.53 -8.27 -0.94
C LEU A 349 -9.23 -9.34 0.14
N GLY A 350 -8.17 -10.12 -0.01
CA GLY A 350 -7.71 -11.06 1.01
C GLY A 350 -7.32 -10.36 2.31
N THR A 351 -6.67 -9.19 2.23
CA THR A 351 -6.32 -8.35 3.39
C THR A 351 -7.55 -7.79 4.06
N PHE A 352 -8.55 -7.36 3.29
CA PHE A 352 -9.84 -6.93 3.80
C PHE A 352 -10.48 -8.05 4.63
N TYR A 353 -10.63 -9.25 4.07
CA TYR A 353 -11.26 -10.37 4.78
C TYR A 353 -10.46 -10.85 5.99
N ALA A 354 -9.14 -10.87 5.89
CA ALA A 354 -8.25 -11.15 7.02
C ALA A 354 -8.51 -10.18 8.18
N SER A 355 -8.60 -8.88 7.91
CA SER A 355 -8.84 -7.85 8.93
C SER A 355 -10.20 -7.97 9.64
N GLN A 356 -11.18 -8.61 9.00
CA GLN A 356 -12.49 -8.90 9.59
C GLN A 356 -12.55 -10.27 10.28
N GLY A 357 -11.44 -11.01 10.34
CA GLY A 357 -11.38 -12.37 10.89
C GLY A 357 -12.07 -13.42 10.01
N GLN A 358 -12.35 -13.10 8.74
CA GLN A 358 -13.01 -13.99 7.80
C GLN A 358 -11.98 -14.84 7.03
N VAL A 359 -11.40 -15.80 7.76
CA VAL A 359 -10.34 -16.70 7.27
C VAL A 359 -10.77 -17.45 6.00
N GLU A 360 -12.02 -17.92 5.98
CA GLU A 360 -12.55 -18.77 4.91
C GLU A 360 -12.61 -18.07 3.56
N TYR A 361 -12.69 -16.73 3.55
CA TYR A 361 -12.62 -15.94 2.32
C TYR A 361 -11.19 -15.45 2.03
N ALA A 362 -10.40 -15.13 3.07
CA ALA A 362 -9.05 -14.62 2.90
C ALA A 362 -8.07 -15.67 2.36
N VAL A 363 -8.09 -16.90 2.92
CA VAL A 363 -7.13 -17.96 2.58
C VAL A 363 -7.21 -18.35 1.10
N PRO A 364 -8.39 -18.63 0.51
CA PRO A 364 -8.47 -18.97 -0.91
C PRO A 364 -7.92 -17.88 -1.83
N LEU A 365 -8.18 -16.60 -1.54
CA LEU A 365 -7.66 -15.47 -2.33
C LEU A 365 -6.12 -15.41 -2.30
N TYR A 366 -5.51 -15.62 -1.13
CA TYR A 366 -4.06 -15.66 -1.01
C TYR A 366 -3.44 -16.89 -1.67
N LEU A 367 -4.06 -18.06 -1.54
CA LEU A 367 -3.59 -19.28 -2.23
C LEU A 367 -3.68 -19.12 -3.75
N GLN A 368 -4.72 -18.46 -4.24
CA GLN A 368 -4.87 -18.14 -5.65
C GLN A 368 -3.78 -17.18 -6.14
N ALA A 369 -3.47 -16.14 -5.37
CA ALA A 369 -2.36 -15.24 -5.66
C ALA A 369 -1.01 -15.98 -5.68
N LEU A 370 -0.78 -16.91 -4.74
CA LEU A 370 0.42 -17.74 -4.73
C LEU A 370 0.54 -18.63 -5.97
N GLY A 371 -0.57 -19.20 -6.45
CA GLY A 371 -0.58 -20.02 -7.67
C GLY A 371 -0.21 -19.24 -8.93
N MET A 372 -0.50 -17.93 -8.95
CA MET A 372 -0.11 -17.01 -10.02
C MET A 372 1.36 -16.57 -9.92
N LEU A 373 1.87 -16.37 -8.70
CA LEU A 373 3.25 -15.94 -8.45
C LEU A 373 4.26 -17.08 -8.60
N MET A 374 3.86 -18.30 -8.20
CA MET A 374 4.72 -19.48 -8.13
C MET A 374 4.03 -20.70 -8.74
N PRO A 375 3.78 -20.71 -10.07
CA PRO A 375 3.16 -21.84 -10.74
C PRO A 375 4.01 -23.12 -10.62
N PRO A 376 3.38 -24.30 -10.52
CA PRO A 376 4.11 -25.57 -10.45
C PRO A 376 4.87 -25.83 -11.76
N ALA A 377 6.09 -26.35 -11.66
CA ALA A 377 7.00 -26.55 -12.79
C ALA A 377 6.48 -27.53 -13.88
N SER A 378 5.38 -28.24 -13.63
CA SER A 378 4.85 -29.31 -14.47
C SER A 378 3.53 -28.97 -15.20
N SER A 379 3.02 -27.74 -15.12
CA SER A 379 1.78 -27.34 -15.83
C SER A 379 2.01 -27.03 -17.32
N SER A 380 3.04 -27.63 -17.94
CA SER A 380 3.26 -27.55 -19.39
C SER A 380 2.27 -28.45 -20.10
N ASN A 381 0.99 -28.04 -20.13
CA ASN A 381 0.05 -28.60 -21.08
C ASN A 381 0.61 -28.28 -22.48
N PRO A 382 0.74 -29.24 -23.41
CA PRO A 382 1.33 -28.98 -24.74
C PRO A 382 0.57 -27.95 -25.58
N THR A 383 -0.62 -27.53 -25.12
CA THR A 383 -1.48 -26.51 -25.75
C THR A 383 -1.43 -25.13 -25.07
N SER A 384 -0.79 -24.98 -23.90
CA SER A 384 -0.66 -23.68 -23.20
C SER A 384 0.65 -22.98 -23.54
N LYS A 385 0.63 -21.65 -23.71
CA LYS A 385 1.82 -20.82 -23.93
C LYS A 385 2.88 -21.12 -22.84
N PRO A 386 4.19 -21.09 -23.15
CA PRO A 386 5.24 -21.27 -22.15
C PRO A 386 5.06 -20.26 -21.01
N GLN A 387 4.82 -20.75 -19.79
CA GLN A 387 4.70 -19.88 -18.63
C GLN A 387 6.07 -19.25 -18.34
N PRO A 388 6.15 -17.92 -18.15
CA PRO A 388 7.41 -17.27 -17.78
C PRO A 388 7.86 -17.77 -16.42
N LYS A 389 9.18 -17.93 -16.26
CA LYS A 389 9.75 -18.34 -14.97
C LYS A 389 9.46 -17.26 -13.92
N PRO A 390 9.17 -17.61 -12.66
CA PRO A 390 8.95 -16.62 -11.61
C PRO A 390 10.15 -15.71 -11.43
N THR A 391 9.92 -14.41 -11.56
CA THR A 391 10.94 -13.35 -11.40
C THR A 391 11.35 -13.19 -9.93
N VAL A 392 12.38 -12.38 -9.65
CA VAL A 392 12.75 -11.99 -8.28
C VAL A 392 11.58 -11.30 -7.58
N ALA A 393 10.93 -10.36 -8.27
CA ALA A 393 9.77 -9.65 -7.76
C ALA A 393 8.63 -10.63 -7.41
N ASP A 394 8.32 -11.59 -8.29
CA ASP A 394 7.26 -12.57 -8.05
C ASP A 394 7.54 -13.42 -6.80
N ARG A 395 8.79 -13.87 -6.64
CA ARG A 395 9.18 -14.68 -5.47
C ARG A 395 9.14 -13.90 -4.17
N CYS A 396 9.57 -12.64 -4.18
CA CYS A 396 9.50 -11.78 -3.00
C CYS A 396 8.03 -11.42 -2.67
N HIS A 397 7.20 -11.17 -3.68
CA HIS A 397 5.76 -10.97 -3.47
C HIS A 397 5.10 -12.24 -2.92
N ALA A 398 5.48 -13.42 -3.40
CA ALA A 398 4.98 -14.69 -2.84
C ALA A 398 5.32 -14.82 -1.35
N ALA A 399 6.52 -14.40 -0.94
CA ALA A 399 6.91 -14.36 0.46
C ALA A 399 6.06 -13.37 1.30
N VAL A 400 5.64 -12.23 0.72
CA VAL A 400 4.68 -11.31 1.35
C VAL A 400 3.32 -11.99 1.57
N ILE A 401 2.80 -12.69 0.56
CA ILE A 401 1.52 -13.41 0.68
C ILE A 401 1.62 -14.52 1.75
N MET A 402 2.74 -15.24 1.82
CA MET A 402 2.97 -16.25 2.87
C MET A 402 3.06 -15.63 4.27
N ASN A 403 3.64 -14.43 4.39
CA ASN A 403 3.62 -13.68 5.65
C ASN A 403 2.17 -13.30 6.04
N ASN A 404 1.36 -12.84 5.10
CA ASN A 404 -0.05 -12.50 5.35
C ASN A 404 -0.85 -13.76 5.76
N LEU A 405 -0.65 -14.89 5.08
CA LEU A 405 -1.25 -16.18 5.46
C LEU A 405 -0.88 -16.60 6.88
N SER A 406 0.38 -16.41 7.30
CA SER A 406 0.78 -16.73 8.67
C SER A 406 -0.01 -15.93 9.72
N GLN A 407 -0.32 -14.65 9.43
CA GLN A 407 -1.13 -13.82 10.31
C GLN A 407 -2.59 -14.27 10.31
N VAL A 408 -3.16 -14.57 9.14
CA VAL A 408 -4.52 -15.08 9.01
C VAL A 408 -4.72 -16.37 9.81
N PHE A 409 -3.79 -17.33 9.71
CA PHE A 409 -3.90 -18.59 10.47
C PHE A 409 -3.69 -18.41 11.97
N LEU A 410 -2.95 -17.38 12.39
CA LEU A 410 -2.77 -17.07 13.80
C LEU A 410 -4.04 -16.46 14.41
N GLU A 411 -4.66 -15.51 13.69
CA GLU A 411 -5.85 -14.75 14.16
C GLU A 411 -7.16 -15.51 13.95
N GLY A 412 -7.17 -16.43 12.98
CA GLY A 412 -8.35 -17.15 12.54
C GLY A 412 -9.04 -17.97 13.62
N GLN A 413 -10.34 -18.23 13.45
CA GLN A 413 -11.07 -19.17 14.30
C GLN A 413 -10.54 -20.61 14.11
N ALA A 414 -10.80 -21.48 15.09
CA ALA A 414 -10.45 -22.89 14.92
C ALA A 414 -11.35 -23.49 13.82
N PRO A 415 -10.83 -24.37 12.95
CA PRO A 415 -11.62 -25.02 11.92
C PRO A 415 -12.78 -25.79 12.54
N ASN A 416 -13.94 -25.70 11.89
CA ASN A 416 -15.17 -26.35 12.34
C ASN A 416 -15.08 -27.87 12.15
N ASP A 417 -14.38 -28.32 11.12
CA ASP A 417 -14.23 -29.73 10.80
C ASP A 417 -13.16 -30.40 11.69
N ASP A 418 -13.49 -31.62 12.13
CA ASP A 418 -12.66 -32.37 13.09
C ASP A 418 -11.32 -32.82 12.49
N GLU A 419 -11.29 -33.04 11.16
CA GLU A 419 -10.10 -33.47 10.44
C GLU A 419 -9.05 -32.35 10.35
N THR A 420 -9.43 -31.15 9.88
CA THR A 420 -8.51 -30.00 9.84
C THR A 420 -8.10 -29.57 11.23
N ARG A 421 -8.99 -29.68 12.23
CA ARG A 421 -8.63 -29.41 13.63
C ARG A 421 -7.58 -30.38 14.15
N LYS A 422 -7.68 -31.68 13.84
CA LYS A 422 -6.66 -32.68 14.17
C LYS A 422 -5.35 -32.43 13.42
N ALA A 423 -5.41 -32.11 12.13
CA ALA A 423 -4.24 -31.78 11.33
C ALA A 423 -3.52 -30.53 11.88
N GLN A 424 -4.28 -29.50 12.24
CA GLN A 424 -3.76 -28.28 12.85
C GLN A 424 -3.15 -28.56 14.23
N ALA A 425 -3.79 -29.39 15.06
CA ALA A 425 -3.22 -29.80 16.34
C ALA A 425 -1.90 -30.56 16.16
N ALA A 426 -1.84 -31.49 15.21
CA ALA A 426 -0.62 -32.23 14.85
C ALA A 426 0.49 -31.30 14.32
N ALA A 427 0.12 -30.21 13.67
CA ALA A 427 1.04 -29.18 13.18
C ALA A 427 1.49 -28.18 14.27
N GLY A 428 1.15 -28.36 15.55
CA GLY A 428 1.49 -27.43 16.63
C GLY A 428 0.45 -26.32 16.85
N GLY A 429 -0.80 -26.56 16.49
CA GLY A 429 -1.90 -25.60 16.61
C GLY A 429 -1.80 -24.44 15.61
N LYS A 430 -2.53 -23.35 15.90
CA LYS A 430 -2.50 -22.11 15.09
C LYS A 430 -1.09 -21.56 14.93
N VAL A 431 -0.32 -21.53 16.02
CA VAL A 431 1.06 -21.02 16.03
C VAL A 431 1.95 -21.85 15.12
N GLY A 432 1.82 -23.18 15.13
CA GLY A 432 2.61 -24.06 14.28
C GLY A 432 2.29 -23.90 12.79
N VAL A 433 1.01 -23.81 12.40
CA VAL A 433 0.60 -23.52 11.01
C VAL A 433 1.07 -22.13 10.56
N ALA A 434 0.92 -21.11 11.40
CA ALA A 434 1.44 -19.77 11.10
C ALA A 434 2.97 -19.80 10.90
N THR A 435 3.68 -20.52 11.77
CA THR A 435 5.14 -20.65 11.71
C THR A 435 5.59 -21.34 10.42
N SER A 436 4.89 -22.36 9.93
CA SER A 436 5.28 -23.06 8.69
C SER A 436 5.16 -22.15 7.46
N TRP A 437 4.09 -21.36 7.35
CA TRP A 437 3.92 -20.37 6.29
C TRP A 437 4.98 -19.27 6.35
N ALA A 438 5.25 -18.72 7.54
CA ALA A 438 6.28 -17.70 7.70
C ALA A 438 7.69 -18.24 7.40
N LYS A 439 8.02 -19.49 7.80
CA LYS A 439 9.29 -20.14 7.45
C LYS A 439 9.42 -20.31 5.93
N LYS A 440 8.37 -20.79 5.26
CA LYS A 440 8.36 -20.97 3.80
C LYS A 440 8.59 -19.65 3.06
N GLY A 441 7.95 -18.56 3.50
CA GLY A 441 8.19 -17.22 2.96
C GLY A 441 9.64 -16.77 3.18
N LEU A 442 10.18 -16.99 4.38
CA LEU A 442 11.55 -16.61 4.72
C LEU A 442 12.59 -17.36 3.87
N ASP A 443 12.38 -18.66 3.67
CA ASP A 443 13.27 -19.51 2.87
C ASP A 443 13.32 -19.04 1.41
N ILE A 444 12.15 -18.67 0.84
CA ILE A 444 12.06 -18.14 -0.52
C ILE A 444 12.84 -16.82 -0.63
N VAL A 445 12.55 -15.84 0.23
CA VAL A 445 13.16 -14.51 0.12
C VAL A 445 14.66 -14.55 0.41
N GLN A 446 15.12 -15.39 1.34
CA GLN A 446 16.56 -15.56 1.61
C GLN A 446 17.30 -16.26 0.49
N SER A 447 16.68 -17.27 -0.12
CA SER A 447 17.23 -17.94 -1.30
C SER A 447 17.38 -16.95 -2.45
N VAL A 448 16.37 -16.11 -2.68
CA VAL A 448 16.39 -15.06 -3.70
C VAL A 448 17.45 -14.01 -3.38
N ASN A 449 17.44 -13.42 -2.19
CA ASN A 449 18.41 -12.41 -1.76
C ASN A 449 19.85 -12.92 -1.86
N LYS A 450 20.10 -14.20 -1.55
CA LYS A 450 21.40 -14.83 -1.74
C LYS A 450 21.79 -14.97 -3.22
N GLN A 451 20.84 -15.32 -4.09
CA GLN A 451 21.09 -15.45 -5.53
C GLN A 451 21.46 -14.12 -6.19
N VAL A 452 20.84 -13.01 -5.75
CA VAL A 452 21.09 -11.65 -6.28
C VAL A 452 22.16 -10.86 -5.53
N GLY A 453 22.65 -11.36 -4.39
CA GLY A 453 23.67 -10.69 -3.57
C GLY A 453 23.12 -9.56 -2.67
N TRP A 454 21.88 -9.66 -2.21
CA TRP A 454 21.26 -8.71 -1.27
C TRP A 454 21.24 -9.20 0.18
N ASP A 455 21.66 -10.44 0.45
CA ASP A 455 21.61 -11.02 1.80
C ASP A 455 22.53 -10.31 2.80
N LEU A 456 22.33 -10.59 4.09
CA LEU A 456 23.07 -9.98 5.21
C LEU A 456 24.60 -10.07 5.10
N ASN A 457 25.13 -11.09 4.43
CA ASN A 457 26.57 -11.33 4.33
C ASN A 457 27.17 -10.79 3.02
N SER A 458 26.34 -10.35 2.07
CA SER A 458 26.82 -9.74 0.84
C SER A 458 27.41 -8.35 1.11
N PRO A 459 28.54 -7.99 0.46
CA PRO A 459 29.10 -6.65 0.56
C PRO A 459 28.11 -5.61 -0.03
N PRO A 460 28.03 -4.40 0.55
CA PRO A 460 27.07 -3.38 0.12
C PRO A 460 27.27 -2.89 -1.34
N GLU A 461 28.44 -3.16 -1.93
CA GLU A 461 28.80 -2.78 -3.31
C GLU A 461 29.02 -3.99 -4.23
N ALA A 462 28.56 -5.19 -3.84
CA ALA A 462 28.70 -6.36 -4.70
C ALA A 462 27.97 -6.11 -6.03
N PRO A 463 28.66 -6.16 -7.20
CA PRO A 463 27.98 -6.04 -8.48
C PRO A 463 27.00 -7.21 -8.58
N SER A 464 25.71 -6.89 -8.75
CA SER A 464 24.63 -7.86 -8.93
C SER A 464 25.02 -8.80 -10.08
N GLN A 465 25.51 -9.99 -9.75
CA GLN A 465 25.87 -10.94 -10.78
C GLN A 465 24.58 -11.50 -11.40
N ARG A 466 24.36 -11.08 -12.65
CA ARG A 466 23.41 -11.55 -13.66
C ARG A 466 21.99 -10.95 -13.60
N PRO A 467 21.41 -10.65 -14.78
CA PRO A 467 20.06 -10.15 -14.90
C PRO A 467 19.09 -11.28 -14.56
N LEU A 468 18.55 -11.24 -13.34
CA LEU A 468 17.27 -11.91 -13.07
C LEU A 468 16.18 -11.04 -13.70
N GLU A 469 16.04 -11.22 -15.01
CA GLU A 469 14.91 -10.82 -15.87
C GLU A 469 14.21 -9.54 -15.39
N TYR A 470 14.92 -8.43 -15.55
CA TYR A 470 14.39 -7.11 -15.26
C TYR A 470 14.83 -6.16 -16.36
N GLY A 471 13.90 -5.35 -16.86
CA GLY A 471 14.22 -4.29 -17.81
C GLY A 471 15.31 -3.37 -17.22
N ASP A 472 16.03 -2.67 -18.10
CA ASP A 472 17.20 -1.84 -17.77
C ASP A 472 16.92 -0.61 -16.85
N ASP A 473 15.80 -0.59 -16.11
CA ASP A 473 15.42 0.50 -15.21
C ASP A 473 15.98 0.29 -13.79
N ALA A 474 17.07 1.01 -13.50
CA ALA A 474 17.71 1.04 -12.20
C ALA A 474 16.76 1.43 -11.05
N ASN A 475 15.74 2.27 -11.30
CA ASN A 475 14.79 2.67 -10.26
C ASN A 475 13.92 1.51 -9.82
N ARG A 476 13.45 0.73 -10.81
CA ARG A 476 12.58 -0.40 -10.54
C ARG A 476 13.38 -1.54 -9.89
N LEU A 477 14.66 -1.72 -10.20
CA LEU A 477 15.53 -2.67 -9.48
C LEU A 477 15.67 -2.31 -7.99
N GLU A 478 15.92 -1.03 -7.69
CA GLU A 478 16.03 -0.57 -6.30
C GLU A 478 14.70 -0.74 -5.55
N GLN A 479 13.57 -0.53 -6.23
CA GLN A 479 12.25 -0.81 -5.67
C GLN A 479 12.11 -2.29 -5.28
N VAL A 480 12.40 -3.23 -6.19
CA VAL A 480 12.31 -4.66 -5.91
C VAL A 480 13.25 -5.07 -4.78
N ARG A 481 14.47 -4.53 -4.77
CA ARG A 481 15.43 -4.72 -3.68
C ARG A 481 14.82 -4.31 -2.33
N SER A 482 14.22 -3.12 -2.27
CA SER A 482 13.58 -2.62 -1.05
C SER A 482 12.39 -3.49 -0.60
N GLU A 483 11.59 -3.99 -1.55
CA GLU A 483 10.45 -4.88 -1.30
C GLU A 483 10.90 -6.24 -0.74
N CYS A 484 11.90 -6.87 -1.37
CA CYS A 484 12.46 -8.14 -0.93
C CYS A 484 13.09 -8.05 0.47
N LEU A 485 13.91 -7.03 0.73
CA LEU A 485 14.55 -6.85 2.04
C LEU A 485 13.54 -6.47 3.12
N GLY A 486 12.55 -5.65 2.78
CA GLY A 486 11.45 -5.31 3.68
C GLY A 486 10.64 -6.55 4.07
N CYS A 487 10.34 -7.42 3.11
CA CYS A 487 9.68 -8.70 3.33
C CYS A 487 10.49 -9.63 4.25
N GLU A 488 11.80 -9.77 4.01
CA GLU A 488 12.68 -10.58 4.87
C GLU A 488 12.66 -10.09 6.33
N VAL A 489 12.79 -8.78 6.55
CA VAL A 489 12.70 -8.19 7.89
C VAL A 489 11.35 -8.46 8.53
N ALA A 490 10.24 -8.30 7.79
CA ALA A 490 8.89 -8.53 8.29
C ALA A 490 8.69 -9.99 8.72
N LEU A 491 9.12 -10.95 7.90
CA LEU A 491 9.07 -12.38 8.19
C LEU A 491 9.91 -12.76 9.41
N LEU A 492 11.12 -12.22 9.54
CA LEU A 492 11.96 -12.44 10.73
C LEU A 492 11.32 -11.88 12.01
N VAL A 493 10.70 -10.69 11.95
CA VAL A 493 9.97 -10.12 13.09
C VAL A 493 8.77 -11.00 13.46
N ASN A 494 8.01 -11.46 12.46
CA ASN A 494 6.84 -12.31 12.67
C ASN A 494 7.21 -13.67 13.26
N LEU A 495 8.23 -14.34 12.73
CA LEU A 495 8.78 -15.58 13.28
C LEU A 495 9.31 -15.40 14.71
N GLY A 496 9.92 -14.25 15.00
CA GLY A 496 10.33 -13.90 16.37
C GLY A 496 9.15 -13.84 17.34
N ALA A 497 8.03 -13.24 16.91
CA ALA A 497 6.80 -13.19 17.70
C ALA A 497 6.16 -14.58 17.86
N LEU A 498 6.07 -15.36 16.78
CA LEU A 498 5.52 -16.73 16.78
C LEU A 498 6.33 -17.66 17.68
N ALA A 499 7.67 -17.61 17.61
CA ALA A 499 8.55 -18.39 18.49
C ALA A 499 8.40 -17.97 19.96
N SER A 500 8.20 -16.68 20.22
CA SER A 500 7.89 -16.20 21.58
C SER A 500 6.54 -16.74 22.08
N LEU A 501 5.54 -16.88 21.21
CA LEU A 501 4.23 -17.44 21.56
C LEU A 501 4.29 -18.95 21.80
N SER A 502 5.16 -19.68 21.10
CA SER A 502 5.38 -21.11 21.32
C SER A 502 6.30 -21.41 22.52
N GLY A 503 6.85 -20.38 23.18
CA GLY A 503 7.77 -20.52 24.31
C GLY A 503 9.23 -20.76 23.91
N ASP A 504 9.55 -20.75 22.62
CA ASP A 504 10.92 -20.89 22.11
C ASP A 504 11.66 -19.54 22.13
N LYS A 505 12.15 -19.19 23.32
CA LYS A 505 12.88 -17.92 23.56
C LYS A 505 14.19 -17.85 22.78
N CYS A 506 14.82 -19.00 22.46
CA CYS A 506 16.09 -19.05 21.74
C CYS A 506 15.89 -18.68 20.27
N ASP A 507 14.93 -19.33 19.61
CA ASP A 507 14.57 -19.00 18.23
C ASP A 507 14.04 -17.57 18.13
N ALA A 508 13.19 -17.14 19.07
CA ALA A 508 12.65 -15.78 19.10
C ALA A 508 13.77 -14.73 19.12
N ARG A 509 14.78 -14.91 19.98
CA ARG A 509 15.95 -14.01 20.04
C ARG A 509 16.75 -14.04 18.74
N SER A 510 16.99 -15.22 18.17
CA SER A 510 17.75 -15.39 16.93
C SER A 510 17.10 -14.65 15.76
N TYR A 511 15.79 -14.85 15.53
CA TYR A 511 15.06 -14.17 14.45
C TYR A 511 15.06 -12.65 14.62
N LEU A 512 14.77 -12.16 15.83
CA LEU A 512 14.69 -10.72 16.09
C LEU A 512 16.06 -10.02 15.98
N GLN A 513 17.16 -10.68 16.37
CA GLN A 513 18.52 -10.15 16.19
C GLN A 513 18.89 -10.06 14.70
N ARG A 514 18.49 -11.05 13.88
CA ARG A 514 18.67 -10.99 12.43
C ARG A 514 17.84 -9.86 11.80
N ALA A 515 16.57 -9.73 12.19
CA ALA A 515 15.70 -8.65 11.74
C ALA A 515 16.28 -7.27 12.07
N TRP A 516 16.77 -7.10 13.31
CA TRP A 516 17.35 -5.84 13.76
C TRP A 516 18.59 -5.46 12.97
N ARG A 517 19.52 -6.41 12.74
CA ARG A 517 20.75 -6.15 11.96
C ARG A 517 20.44 -5.80 10.51
N LEU A 518 19.51 -6.53 9.88
CA LEU A 518 19.11 -6.26 8.50
C LEU A 518 18.42 -4.89 8.38
N ALA A 519 17.48 -4.61 9.28
CA ALA A 519 16.80 -3.32 9.31
C ALA A 519 17.75 -2.14 9.58
N ASP A 520 18.81 -2.35 10.38
CA ASP A 520 19.82 -1.33 10.61
C ASP A 520 20.66 -1.05 9.37
N ARG A 521 21.14 -2.11 8.72
CA ARG A 521 21.95 -2.03 7.51
C ARG A 521 21.24 -1.29 6.38
N GLU A 522 19.95 -1.55 6.21
CA GLU A 522 19.13 -0.95 5.14
C GLU A 522 18.44 0.36 5.56
N GLY A 523 18.72 0.88 6.77
CA GLY A 523 18.14 2.15 7.23
C GLY A 523 16.64 2.12 7.56
N MET A 524 16.06 0.93 7.77
CA MET A 524 14.64 0.72 8.11
C MET A 524 14.35 1.02 9.59
N ARG A 525 14.39 2.30 9.97
CA ARG A 525 14.28 2.76 11.37
C ARG A 525 13.07 2.20 12.13
N GLY A 526 11.90 2.15 11.48
CA GLY A 526 10.67 1.63 12.10
C GLY A 526 10.75 0.14 12.42
N ALA A 527 11.24 -0.66 11.47
CA ALA A 527 11.42 -2.09 11.65
C ALA A 527 12.51 -2.41 12.68
N LYS A 528 13.63 -1.67 12.66
CA LYS A 528 14.69 -1.74 13.68
C LYS A 528 14.13 -1.46 15.08
N GLY A 529 13.34 -0.39 15.23
CA GLY A 529 12.69 -0.03 16.49
C GLY A 529 11.75 -1.12 16.99
N ARG A 530 10.93 -1.70 16.10
CA ARG A 530 10.01 -2.79 16.42
C ARG A 530 10.76 -4.06 16.87
N ALA A 531 11.76 -4.52 16.12
CA ALA A 531 12.58 -5.67 16.49
C ALA A 531 13.29 -5.46 17.84
N GLY A 532 13.84 -4.28 18.07
CA GLY A 532 14.48 -3.93 19.35
C GLY A 532 13.51 -3.90 20.53
N SER A 533 12.26 -3.47 20.31
CA SER A 533 11.21 -3.49 21.34
C SER A 533 10.85 -4.93 21.76
N LEU A 534 10.72 -5.83 20.78
CA LEU A 534 10.43 -7.24 21.04
C LEU A 534 11.59 -7.95 21.75
N LEU A 535 12.84 -7.66 21.37
CA LEU A 535 14.04 -8.18 22.06
C LEU A 535 14.06 -7.80 23.55
N ARG A 536 13.82 -6.52 23.87
CA ARG A 536 13.69 -6.05 25.26
C ARG A 536 12.50 -6.65 25.99
N GLY A 537 11.45 -7.05 25.26
CA GLY A 537 10.34 -7.81 25.79
C GLY A 537 10.79 -9.18 26.32
N LEU A 538 11.51 -9.94 25.50
CA LEU A 538 12.00 -11.28 25.85
C LEU A 538 12.86 -11.30 27.13
N GLU A 539 13.68 -10.26 27.33
CA GLU A 539 14.59 -10.16 28.48
C GLU A 539 13.85 -9.92 29.81
N ARG A 540 12.81 -9.09 29.80
CA ARG A 540 12.03 -8.76 31.00
C ARG A 540 11.23 -9.94 31.54
N PHE A 541 10.78 -10.85 30.67
CA PHE A 541 10.08 -12.06 31.11
C PHE A 541 11.04 -13.18 31.55
N GLY A 542 12.33 -13.10 31.20
CA GLY A 542 13.34 -14.07 31.64
C GLY A 542 13.72 -13.93 33.12
N THR A 543 13.67 -12.72 33.68
CA THR A 543 14.07 -12.48 35.08
C THR A 543 12.97 -12.78 36.10
N SER A 544 11.71 -12.87 35.68
CA SER A 544 10.56 -13.12 36.58
C SER A 544 10.37 -14.60 36.94
N GLU A 545 10.82 -15.55 36.12
CA GLU A 545 10.68 -17.00 36.42
C GLU A 545 11.82 -17.55 37.29
N GLY A 546 12.94 -16.81 37.43
CA GLY A 546 14.08 -17.23 38.25
C GLY A 546 13.91 -16.99 39.76
N GLY A 547 12.83 -16.33 40.20
CA GLY A 547 12.58 -15.96 41.60
C GLY A 547 11.64 -16.90 42.37
N LYS A 548 11.22 -18.01 41.77
CA LYS A 548 10.46 -19.07 42.44
C LYS A 548 11.19 -20.41 42.26
N LYS A 549 12.28 -20.58 43.00
CA LYS A 549 12.80 -21.90 43.34
C LYS A 549 12.99 -21.96 44.85
#